data_AF-A0A1G9XH99-F1
#
_entry.id   AF-A0A1G9XH99-F1
#
_cell.length_a   1.000
_cell.length_b   1.000
_cell.length_c   1.000
_cell.angle_alpha   90.00
_cell.angle_beta   90.00
_cell.angle_gamma   90.00
#
_symmetry.space_group_name_H-M   'P 1'
#
loop_
_entity.id
_entity.type
_entity.pdbx_description
1 polymer ?
#
loop_
_entity_poly.entity_id
_entity_poly.type
_entity_poly.pdbx_seq_one_letter_code
_entity_poly.pdbx_strand_id
1 'polypeptide(L)'
;MNWDQWVNDIQKTEFLRPLVGNEAAKVSTEGKTICFTFTNTITGKERSILLSGHDEELRLVCTGECTLSTLIKKGKLSFTGTYREQLKLDSLLYLARSEQSRPKEMV
;
A
#
# COMPACT_ATOMS: atom_id res chain seq x y z
N MET A 1 -1.90 -10.58 -5.49
CA MET A 1 -2.22 -9.17 -5.82
C MET A 1 -1.37 -8.77 -7.01
N ASN A 2 -1.92 -8.07 -8.00
CA ASN A 2 -1.11 -7.53 -9.10
C ASN A 2 -0.56 -6.16 -8.68
N TRP A 3 0.72 -6.11 -8.32
CA TRP A 3 1.35 -4.92 -7.79
C TRP A 3 1.53 -3.80 -8.82
N ASP A 4 1.79 -4.15 -10.08
CA ASP A 4 1.87 -3.17 -11.16
C ASP A 4 0.52 -2.48 -11.39
N GLN A 5 -0.56 -3.26 -11.36
CA GLN A 5 -1.92 -2.71 -11.41
C GLN A 5 -2.21 -1.84 -10.19
N TRP A 6 -1.85 -2.27 -8.99
CA TRP A 6 -2.07 -1.47 -7.77
C TRP A 6 -1.31 -0.14 -7.81
N VAL A 7 -0.04 -0.14 -8.24
CA VAL A 7 0.76 1.09 -8.42
C VAL A 7 0.07 2.02 -9.41
N ASN A 8 -0.37 1.47 -10.54
CA ASN A 8 -1.09 2.22 -11.56
C ASN A 8 -2.40 2.83 -11.00
N ASP A 9 -3.16 2.06 -10.22
CA ASP A 9 -4.40 2.51 -9.60
C ASP A 9 -4.15 3.65 -8.60
N ILE A 10 -3.20 3.51 -7.67
CA ILE A 10 -2.93 4.56 -6.68
C ILE A 10 -2.40 5.85 -7.32
N GLN A 11 -1.70 5.76 -8.45
CA GLN A 11 -1.14 6.92 -9.15
C GLN A 11 -2.15 7.63 -10.05
N LYS A 12 -3.11 6.91 -10.65
CA LYS A 12 -4.07 7.47 -11.62
C LYS A 12 -5.43 7.78 -11.02
N THR A 13 -5.77 7.24 -9.85
CA THR A 13 -7.07 7.44 -9.22
C THR A 13 -7.12 8.81 -8.51
N GLU A 14 -8.02 9.68 -8.95
CA GLU A 14 -8.08 11.08 -8.51
C GLU A 14 -8.27 11.24 -7.00
N PHE A 15 -9.17 10.45 -6.39
CA PHE A 15 -9.44 10.55 -4.95
C PHE A 15 -8.29 10.01 -4.07
N LEU A 16 -7.35 9.24 -4.64
CA LEU A 16 -6.14 8.76 -3.94
C LEU A 16 -4.98 9.75 -4.03
N ARG A 17 -5.06 10.71 -4.96
CA ARG A 17 -4.04 11.73 -5.18
C ARG A 17 -3.64 12.52 -3.92
N PRO A 18 -4.54 12.87 -2.98
CA PRO A 18 -4.15 13.52 -1.73
C PRO A 18 -3.25 12.67 -0.83
N LEU A 19 -3.36 11.33 -0.90
CA LEU A 19 -2.53 10.41 -0.11
C LEU A 19 -1.17 10.18 -0.76
N VAL A 20 -1.13 10.06 -2.09
CA VAL A 20 0.11 9.82 -2.85
C VAL A 20 0.92 11.11 -2.96
N GLY A 21 0.28 12.25 -3.23
CA GLY A 21 0.94 13.54 -3.42
C GLY A 21 1.80 13.56 -4.68
N ASN A 22 3.02 14.11 -4.57
CA ASN A 22 3.99 14.19 -5.65
C ASN A 22 4.99 13.02 -5.59
N GLU A 23 4.51 11.80 -5.34
CA GLU A 23 5.35 10.62 -5.19
C GLU A 23 5.11 9.62 -6.32
N ALA A 24 6.22 9.11 -6.88
CA ALA A 24 6.20 7.93 -7.71
C ALA A 24 6.28 6.69 -6.82
N ALA A 25 5.33 5.76 -6.97
CA ALA A 25 5.28 4.54 -6.18
C ALA A 25 5.88 3.37 -6.98
N LYS A 26 6.55 2.47 -6.28
CA LYS A 26 7.02 1.19 -6.81
C LYS A 26 6.84 0.12 -5.73
N VAL A 27 6.54 -1.10 -6.15
CA VAL A 27 6.47 -2.25 -5.25
C VAL A 27 7.39 -3.35 -5.75
N SER A 28 8.11 -3.99 -4.84
CA SER A 28 8.87 -5.20 -5.12
C SER A 28 8.68 -6.21 -4.00
N THR A 29 8.83 -7.50 -4.33
CA THR A 29 8.70 -8.59 -3.37
C THR A 29 10.00 -9.37 -3.29
N GLU A 30 10.50 -9.59 -2.07
CA GLU A 30 11.70 -10.38 -1.80
C GLU A 30 11.38 -11.41 -0.71
N GLY A 31 11.22 -12.68 -1.11
CA GLY A 31 10.75 -13.72 -0.21
C GLY A 31 9.39 -13.37 0.40
N LYS A 32 9.35 -13.23 1.73
CA LYS A 32 8.15 -12.88 2.51
C LYS A 32 8.07 -11.39 2.88
N THR A 33 8.81 -10.56 2.17
CA THR A 33 8.84 -9.12 2.39
C THR A 33 8.31 -8.40 1.16
N ILE A 34 7.37 -7.50 1.36
CA ILE A 34 6.89 -6.55 0.37
C ILE A 34 7.55 -5.22 0.66
N CYS A 35 8.26 -4.67 -0.32
CA CYS A 35 8.90 -3.37 -0.26
C CYS A 35 8.08 -2.37 -1.07
N PHE A 36 7.61 -1.31 -0.42
CA PHE A 36 6.92 -0.18 -1.04
C PHE A 36 7.87 1.01 -1.06
N THR A 37 8.26 1.46 -2.24
CA THR A 37 9.12 2.64 -2.42
C THR A 37 8.30 3.81 -2.92
N PHE A 38 8.42 4.94 -2.24
CA PHE A 38 7.84 6.22 -2.64
C PHE A 38 8.98 7.21 -2.93
N THR A 39 9.04 7.68 -4.18
CA THR A 39 10.06 8.63 -4.64
C THR A 39 9.41 9.98 -4.85
N ASN A 40 9.84 11.00 -4.11
CA ASN A 40 9.35 12.35 -4.31
C ASN A 40 9.83 12.88 -5.68
N THR A 41 8.91 13.19 -6.58
CA THR A 41 9.23 13.56 -7.97
C THR A 41 9.87 14.94 -8.11
N ILE A 42 9.79 15.78 -7.09
CA ILE A 42 10.40 17.12 -7.08
C ILE A 42 11.85 17.06 -6.57
N THR A 43 12.09 16.31 -5.50
CA THR A 43 13.38 16.27 -4.80
C THR A 43 14.22 15.05 -5.11
N GLY A 44 13.65 14.03 -5.75
CA GLY A 44 14.28 12.73 -5.99
C GLY A 44 14.48 11.88 -4.73
N LYS A 45 14.07 12.36 -3.55
CA LYS A 45 14.24 11.62 -2.29
C LYS A 45 13.36 10.39 -2.26
N GLU A 46 13.97 9.24 -2.02
CA GLU A 46 13.29 7.95 -1.89
C GLU A 46 13.02 7.61 -0.42
N ARG A 47 11.91 6.92 -0.19
CA ARG A 47 11.60 6.26 1.07
C ARG A 47 11.06 4.88 0.79
N SER A 48 11.55 3.90 1.53
CA SER A 48 11.12 2.51 1.40
C SER A 48 10.51 2.03 2.70
N ILE A 49 9.37 1.36 2.56
CA ILE A 49 8.62 0.74 3.64
C ILE A 49 8.65 -0.77 3.39
N LEU A 50 9.15 -1.52 4.36
CA LEU A 50 9.16 -2.97 4.34
C LEU A 50 8.00 -3.48 5.18
N LEU A 51 7.23 -4.37 4.60
CA LEU A 51 6.18 -5.13 5.26
C LEU A 51 6.53 -6.61 5.17
N SER A 52 6.72 -7.28 6.30
CA SER A 52 7.05 -8.71 6.31
C SER A 52 6.24 -9.47 7.34
N GLY A 53 6.02 -10.75 7.07
CA GLY A 53 5.31 -11.65 7.97
C GLY A 53 4.91 -12.94 7.27
N HIS A 54 3.95 -13.64 7.87
CA HIS A 54 3.39 -14.86 7.28
C HIS A 54 2.43 -14.53 6.14
N ASP A 55 2.32 -15.45 5.19
CA ASP A 55 1.60 -15.24 3.93
C ASP A 55 0.10 -14.94 4.16
N GLU A 56 -0.50 -15.55 5.18
CA GLU A 56 -1.89 -15.31 5.56
C GLU A 56 -2.11 -13.88 6.05
N GLU A 57 -1.26 -13.39 6.95
CA GLU A 57 -1.30 -12.04 7.49
C GLU A 57 -1.05 -10.98 6.41
N LEU A 58 -0.07 -11.23 5.53
CA LEU A 58 0.18 -10.36 4.38
C LEU A 58 -1.03 -10.32 3.45
N ARG A 59 -1.65 -11.48 3.18
CA ARG A 59 -2.89 -11.56 2.39
C ARG A 59 -3.99 -10.74 3.04
N LEU A 60 -4.23 -10.88 4.34
CA LEU A 60 -5.29 -10.16 5.06
C LEU A 60 -5.16 -8.64 4.95
N VAL A 61 -3.94 -8.09 5.03
CA VAL A 61 -3.72 -6.64 4.82
C VAL A 61 -3.89 -6.26 3.36
N CYS A 62 -3.28 -7.02 2.45
CA CYS A 62 -3.32 -6.70 1.02
C CYS A 62 -4.73 -6.78 0.45
N THR A 63 -5.59 -7.62 1.02
CA THR A 63 -7.01 -7.66 0.71
C THR A 63 -7.83 -6.71 1.57
N GLY A 64 -7.27 -5.97 2.53
CA GLY A 64 -8.04 -5.08 3.40
C GLY A 64 -9.07 -5.80 4.30
N GLU A 65 -8.93 -7.12 4.47
CA GLU A 65 -9.68 -7.91 5.46
C GLU A 65 -9.24 -7.60 6.89
N CYS A 66 -8.01 -7.10 7.07
CA CYS A 66 -7.48 -6.64 8.34
C CYS A 66 -6.63 -5.38 8.16
N THR A 67 -6.69 -4.46 9.11
CA THR A 67 -5.84 -3.26 9.08
C THR A 67 -4.41 -3.60 9.47
N LEU A 68 -3.45 -2.96 8.80
CA LEU A 68 -2.02 -3.13 9.05
C LEU A 68 -1.68 -2.89 10.54
N SER A 69 -2.31 -1.86 11.13
CA SER A 69 -2.16 -1.49 12.53
C SER A 69 -2.54 -2.60 13.52
N THR A 70 -3.55 -3.41 13.17
CA THR A 70 -4.02 -4.51 14.03
C THR A 70 -3.00 -5.64 14.06
N LEU A 71 -2.45 -6.00 12.90
CA LEU A 71 -1.50 -7.10 12.79
C LEU A 71 -0.12 -6.74 13.35
N ILE A 72 0.33 -5.49 13.20
CA ILE A 72 1.55 -5.00 13.85
C ILE A 72 1.40 -5.06 15.38
N LYS A 73 0.30 -4.57 15.94
CA LYS A 73 0.07 -4.61 17.41
C LYS A 73 0.02 -6.04 17.97
N LYS A 74 -0.44 -7.01 17.17
CA LYS A 74 -0.46 -8.43 17.54
C LYS A 74 0.90 -9.14 17.35
N GLY A 75 1.94 -8.44 16.88
CA GLY A 75 3.24 -9.02 16.58
C GLY A 75 3.23 -9.97 15.38
N LYS A 76 2.24 -9.82 14.50
CA LYS A 76 1.96 -10.71 13.36
C LYS A 76 2.58 -10.24 12.06
N LEU A 77 2.82 -8.94 11.94
CA LEU A 77 3.56 -8.31 10.84
C LEU A 77 4.66 -7.42 11.41
N SER A 78 5.77 -7.34 10.70
CA SER A 78 6.81 -6.35 10.91
C SER A 78 6.69 -5.25 9.86
N PHE A 79 6.90 -4.01 10.28
CA PHE A 79 6.78 -2.82 9.45
C PHE A 79 7.95 -1.88 9.72
N THR A 80 8.59 -1.37 8.67
CA THR A 80 9.61 -0.32 8.80
C THR A 80 9.07 1.03 8.36
N GLY A 81 9.16 2.03 9.23
CA GLY A 81 8.77 3.40 8.92
C GLY A 81 8.11 4.08 10.10
N THR A 82 7.58 5.27 9.84
CA THR A 82 6.83 6.07 10.82
C THR A 82 5.38 5.62 10.90
N TYR A 83 4.71 5.96 12.01
CA TYR A 83 3.26 5.73 12.14
C TYR A 83 2.44 6.43 11.05
N ARG A 84 2.90 7.60 10.56
CA ARG A 84 2.26 8.30 9.44
C ARG A 84 2.34 7.48 8.14
N GLU A 85 3.49 6.90 7.86
CA GLU A 85 3.70 6.02 6.69
C GLU A 85 2.86 4.75 6.81
N GLN A 86 2.73 4.22 8.02
CA GLN A 86 1.85 3.10 8.33
C GLN A 86 0.39 3.42 7.95
N LEU A 87 -0.15 4.54 8.42
CA LEU A 87 -1.52 4.97 8.11
C LEU A 87 -1.73 5.23 6.62
N LYS A 88 -0.74 5.85 5.96
CA LYS A 88 -0.76 6.09 4.51
C LYS A 88 -0.86 4.76 3.76
N LEU A 89 0.00 3.79 4.07
CA LEU A 89 0.01 2.49 3.39
C LEU A 89 -1.30 1.73 3.62
N ASP A 90 -1.78 1.67 4.86
CA ASP A 90 -3.05 1.01 5.23
C ASP A 90 -4.22 1.61 4.43
N SER A 91 -4.27 2.94 4.33
CA SER A 91 -5.30 3.65 3.56
C SER A 91 -5.22 3.37 2.07
N LEU A 92 -4.01 3.38 1.48
CA LEU A 92 -3.81 3.10 0.05
C LEU A 92 -4.18 1.66 -0.31
N LEU A 93 -3.83 0.68 0.52
CA LEU A 93 -4.19 -0.72 0.30
C LEU A 93 -5.71 -0.92 0.34
N TYR A 94 -6.38 -0.36 1.36
CA TYR A 94 -7.83 -0.48 1.50
C TYR A 94 -8.61 0.24 0.39
N LEU A 95 -8.24 1.49 0.08
CA LEU A 95 -8.99 2.32 -0.84
C LEU A 95 -8.80 1.91 -2.31
N ALA A 96 -7.59 1.48 -2.70
CA ALA A 96 -7.36 0.98 -4.06
C ALA A 96 -8.20 -0.28 -4.34
N ARG A 97 -8.35 -1.17 -3.37
CA ARG A 97 -9.25 -2.32 -3.48
C ARG A 97 -10.73 -1.90 -3.59
N SER A 98 -11.14 -0.93 -2.77
CA SER A 98 -12.52 -0.47 -2.75
C SER A 98 -12.96 0.08 -4.11
N GLU A 99 -12.05 0.73 -4.84
CA GLU A 99 -12.30 1.20 -6.21
C GLU A 99 -12.44 0.03 -7.20
N GLN A 100 -11.59 -0.99 -7.12
CA GLN A 100 -11.70 -2.19 -7.98
C GLN A 100 -13.01 -2.96 -7.76
N SER A 101 -13.60 -2.85 -6.57
CA SER A 101 -14.84 -3.55 -6.20
C SER A 101 -16.10 -2.75 -6.55
N ARG A 102 -15.97 -1.49 -6.97
CA ARG A 102 -17.13 -0.72 -7.42
C ARG A 102 -17.64 -1.28 -8.75
N PRO A 103 -18.94 -1.61 -8.87
CA PRO A 103 -19.50 -1.88 -10.18
C PRO A 103 -19.30 -0.63 -11.02
N LYS A 104 -18.69 -0.79 -12.20
CA LYS A 104 -18.62 0.30 -13.18
C LYS A 104 -20.06 0.65 -13.54
N GLU A 105 -20.58 1.77 -13.03
CA GLU A 105 -21.82 2.32 -13.54
C GLU A 105 -21.63 2.52 -15.05
N MET A 106 -22.44 1.80 -15.83
CA MET A 106 -22.52 1.98 -17.27
C MET A 106 -23.11 3.36 -17.52
N VAL A 107 -22.26 4.29 -17.99
CA VAL A 107 -22.69 5.56 -18.60
C VAL A 107 -23.05 5.29 -20.06
#